data_AF-A0A7C4EB43-F1
#
_entry.id   AF-A0A7C4EB43-F1
#
_cell.length_a   1.000
_cell.length_b   1.000
_cell.length_c   1.000
_cell.angle_alpha   90.00
_cell.angle_beta   90.00
_cell.angle_gamma   90.00
#
_symmetry.space_group_name_H-M   'P 1'
#
loop_
_entity.id
_entity.type
_entity.pdbx_description
1 polymer ?
#
loop_
_entity_poly.entity_id
_entity_poly.type
_entity_poly.pdbx_seq_one_letter_code
_entity_poly.pdbx_strand_id
1 'polypeptide(L)'
;MGRHFDQHIDQLNDENSNTSNNRDFDAVLQTRLSRRRLLLGTAGLTALGSASALGLAGCGGSEAPAPVPAPTPASAETLLGFTPVAKSVADAFTVPPGYTAGVLIALGDPLFNGVAAFRNDGTDADYDRRCGDWHDGMEYFGLSAAGVRDDAGSSRALLAINHEWVTQTFLHANGPSPAPRPDAEVIKEMQAMGVTIVEIAKGTNGRFAYVQGSPFNRRITTETEIEFAGPARGNALLRTKFSPDGTRTRGTVNNCGTGRTPWGTLLTGEENWAAFFARNAGDNDLRSAKENTSFARYGKAVTTTTGANHVYGWNTAQSGAERFTRWNASITGASALDDYRNEFYCQGYVTEIDPYSATSVIKKRTALGRMAHESAAVRAEPGRKVAVYMGDDARGEYIYKFVSAQNWDPADASAADRIGVGDKYLDSGKLYAAKFNDDGTGTWVELSLANPAVAGYAAYAFADEGDVLINARIAADAAGATKMDRPEWGGVNPANGELYVTLTNNSNRRLNPTGSQLAPNAANPRAYSDVRGGTTVQSGNVNGHIVRIKDADPADTAFAWDIFLFGAESDASPALVNLSGLTDDQDFS
;
A
#
# COMPACT_ATOMS: atom_id res chain seq x y z
N MET A 1 20.56 -23.51 8.58
CA MET A 1 20.14 -22.93 9.88
C MET A 1 19.28 -21.69 9.59
N GLY A 2 18.14 -21.88 8.91
CA GLY A 2 17.38 -20.77 8.30
C GLY A 2 15.88 -20.92 8.49
N ARG A 3 15.43 -21.21 9.71
CA ARG A 3 14.00 -21.14 10.04
C ARG A 3 13.83 -20.30 11.30
N HIS A 4 12.90 -19.36 11.21
CA HIS A 4 12.38 -18.47 12.26
C HIS A 4 13.20 -17.21 12.55
N PHE A 5 13.07 -16.18 11.70
CA PHE A 5 13.35 -14.79 12.08
C PHE A 5 12.25 -13.78 11.66
N ASP A 6 11.07 -14.24 11.21
CA ASP A 6 9.92 -13.38 10.88
C ASP A 6 9.16 -12.79 12.09
N GLN A 7 9.52 -13.15 13.32
CA GLN A 7 8.70 -12.82 14.50
C GLN A 7 8.57 -11.32 14.82
N HIS A 8 9.37 -10.43 14.21
CA HIS A 8 9.26 -8.99 14.47
C HIS A 8 8.37 -8.24 13.48
N ILE A 9 8.21 -8.70 12.23
CA ILE A 9 7.35 -8.04 11.23
C ILE A 9 5.88 -8.47 11.43
N ASP A 10 5.65 -9.76 11.69
CA ASP A 10 4.31 -10.28 12.01
C ASP A 10 3.65 -9.54 13.18
N GLN A 11 4.43 -8.96 14.12
CA GLN A 11 3.90 -8.18 15.25
C GLN A 11 3.54 -6.73 14.90
N LEU A 12 4.13 -6.14 13.86
CA LEU A 12 3.85 -4.76 13.43
C LEU A 12 2.66 -4.70 12.48
N ASN A 13 2.60 -5.64 11.52
CA ASN A 13 1.47 -5.78 10.58
C ASN A 13 0.19 -6.25 11.29
N ASP A 14 0.33 -6.72 12.53
CA ASP A 14 -0.74 -7.01 13.47
C ASP A 14 -1.17 -5.77 14.29
N GLU A 15 -0.83 -4.55 13.87
CA GLU A 15 -1.39 -3.36 14.50
C GLU A 15 -2.93 -3.39 14.47
N ASN A 16 -3.54 -3.03 15.60
CA ASN A 16 -5.00 -3.00 15.78
C ASN A 16 -5.36 -1.81 16.67
N SER A 17 -5.12 -0.60 16.16
CA SER A 17 -5.45 0.65 16.88
C SER A 17 -6.81 1.21 16.50
N ASN A 18 -7.54 0.59 15.56
CA ASN A 18 -8.89 1.00 15.24
C ASN A 18 -9.87 0.59 16.36
N THR A 19 -10.17 1.54 17.23
CA THR A 19 -11.11 1.39 18.36
C THR A 19 -12.48 1.98 18.06
N SER A 20 -12.75 2.37 16.81
CA SER A 20 -14.04 2.94 16.44
C SER A 20 -15.19 1.95 16.60
N ASN A 21 -16.40 2.48 16.84
CA ASN A 21 -17.63 1.69 16.83
C ASN A 21 -18.19 1.53 15.41
N ASN A 22 -17.38 1.78 14.38
CA ASN A 22 -17.81 1.57 13.00
C ASN A 22 -18.24 0.13 12.80
N ARG A 23 -19.29 -0.05 12.01
CA ARG A 23 -20.06 -1.29 11.98
C ARG A 23 -19.18 -2.48 11.60
N ASP A 24 -19.01 -3.40 12.54
CA ASP A 24 -18.77 -4.80 12.27
C ASP A 24 -20.12 -5.43 12.01
N PHE A 25 -20.40 -5.80 10.76
CA PHE A 25 -21.77 -6.10 10.34
C PHE A 25 -22.27 -7.44 10.91
N ASP A 26 -23.37 -7.41 11.66
CA ASP A 26 -24.07 -8.63 12.08
C ASP A 26 -24.87 -9.28 10.94
N ALA A 27 -24.45 -10.51 10.62
CA ALA A 27 -25.14 -11.56 9.87
C ALA A 27 -25.48 -11.32 8.39
N VAL A 28 -24.49 -11.37 7.48
CA VAL A 28 -24.71 -11.78 6.08
C VAL A 28 -23.54 -12.62 5.54
N LEU A 29 -23.64 -13.93 5.71
CA LEU A 29 -22.86 -14.92 4.95
C LEU A 29 -23.77 -15.76 4.03
N GLN A 30 -24.99 -16.04 4.50
CA GLN A 30 -25.93 -16.95 3.83
C GLN A 30 -26.55 -16.36 2.54
N THR A 31 -26.74 -15.04 2.45
CA THR A 31 -27.47 -14.39 1.35
C THR A 31 -26.64 -14.22 0.07
N ARG A 32 -25.30 -14.11 0.17
CA ARG A 32 -24.42 -14.00 -1.01
C ARG A 32 -23.89 -15.33 -1.52
N LEU A 33 -23.61 -16.30 -0.64
CA LEU A 33 -23.20 -17.65 -1.06
C LEU A 33 -24.29 -18.36 -1.87
N SER A 34 -25.56 -18.14 -1.53
CA SER A 34 -26.71 -18.64 -2.30
C SER A 34 -26.84 -18.00 -3.69
N ARG A 35 -26.53 -16.69 -3.83
CA ARG A 35 -26.51 -15.98 -5.12
C ARG A 35 -25.36 -16.41 -6.03
N ARG A 36 -24.17 -16.69 -5.47
CA ARG A 36 -23.03 -17.23 -6.25
C ARG A 36 -23.29 -18.64 -6.77
N ARG A 37 -24.01 -19.50 -6.01
CA ARG A 37 -24.49 -20.80 -6.52
C ARG A 37 -25.50 -20.64 -7.67
N LEU A 38 -26.26 -19.55 -7.71
CA LEU A 38 -27.19 -19.26 -8.82
C LEU A 38 -26.45 -18.78 -10.09
N LEU A 39 -25.37 -18.01 -9.94
CA LEU A 39 -24.54 -17.53 -11.06
C LEU A 39 -23.58 -18.60 -11.62
N LEU A 40 -22.98 -19.44 -10.75
CA LEU A 40 -22.24 -20.63 -11.19
C LEU A 40 -23.18 -21.72 -11.74
N GLY A 41 -24.42 -21.80 -11.23
CA GLY A 41 -25.45 -22.71 -11.74
C GLY A 41 -26.04 -22.31 -13.10
N THR A 42 -25.87 -21.06 -13.53
CA THR A 42 -26.34 -20.57 -14.84
C THR A 42 -25.24 -20.56 -15.91
N ALA A 43 -23.96 -20.57 -15.51
CA ALA A 43 -22.81 -20.73 -16.41
C ALA A 43 -22.40 -22.19 -16.67
N GLY A 44 -23.03 -23.18 -16.00
CA GLY A 44 -22.64 -24.59 -16.05
C GLY A 44 -23.64 -25.57 -16.70
N LEU A 45 -24.70 -25.10 -17.37
CA LEU A 45 -25.80 -25.98 -17.84
C LEU A 45 -26.09 -25.96 -19.35
N THR A 46 -25.22 -25.42 -20.21
CA THR A 46 -25.40 -25.48 -21.69
C THR A 46 -24.53 -26.53 -22.39
N ALA A 47 -24.38 -27.70 -21.77
CA ALA A 47 -23.90 -28.89 -22.45
C ALA A 47 -24.77 -30.09 -22.08
N LEU A 48 -25.97 -30.18 -22.66
CA LEU A 48 -26.70 -31.44 -22.90
C LEU A 48 -27.97 -31.16 -23.72
N GLY A 49 -28.04 -31.71 -24.94
CA GLY A 49 -29.31 -32.03 -25.60
C GLY A 49 -29.70 -31.21 -26.82
N SER A 50 -29.02 -31.40 -27.94
CA SER A 50 -29.60 -31.15 -29.26
C SER A 50 -30.44 -32.36 -29.72
N ALA A 51 -31.78 -32.22 -29.73
CA ALA A 51 -32.65 -33.02 -30.59
C ALA A 51 -34.03 -32.37 -30.82
N SER A 52 -34.31 -32.10 -32.11
CA SER A 52 -35.61 -32.14 -32.80
C SER A 52 -36.71 -31.09 -32.50
N ALA A 53 -36.71 -30.08 -33.37
CA ALA A 53 -37.82 -29.51 -34.14
C ALA A 53 -39.28 -29.94 -33.87
N LEU A 54 -40.15 -28.94 -33.65
CA LEU A 54 -41.53 -28.88 -34.15
C LEU A 54 -41.87 -27.40 -34.42
N GLY A 55 -42.28 -27.10 -35.66
CA GLY A 55 -42.53 -25.74 -36.13
C GLY A 55 -43.94 -25.23 -35.86
N LEU A 56 -44.13 -23.93 -36.05
CA LEU A 56 -45.41 -23.33 -36.41
C LEU A 56 -45.17 -22.17 -37.38
N ALA A 57 -45.76 -22.28 -38.57
CA ALA A 57 -45.75 -21.25 -39.60
C ALA A 57 -46.76 -20.14 -39.27
N GLY A 58 -46.39 -18.89 -39.56
CA GLY A 58 -47.28 -17.73 -39.57
C GLY A 58 -46.79 -16.72 -40.61
N CYS A 59 -47.60 -16.52 -41.65
CA CYS A 59 -47.31 -15.66 -42.80
C CYS A 59 -47.46 -14.17 -42.49
N GLY A 60 -46.72 -13.31 -43.19
CA GLY A 60 -47.03 -11.88 -43.31
C GLY A 60 -45.80 -11.04 -43.67
N GLY A 61 -45.74 -10.54 -44.91
CA GLY A 61 -44.52 -10.00 -45.50
C GLY A 61 -44.24 -8.51 -45.24
N SER A 62 -42.96 -8.15 -45.38
CA SER A 62 -42.44 -6.96 -46.06
C SER A 62 -40.91 -6.96 -45.89
N GLU A 63 -40.19 -6.64 -46.97
CA GLU A 63 -38.73 -6.62 -47.17
C GLU A 63 -37.83 -6.70 -45.92
N ALA A 64 -37.06 -7.78 -45.82
CA ALA A 64 -36.04 -7.96 -44.80
C ALA A 64 -34.77 -7.15 -45.15
N PRO A 65 -34.21 -6.34 -44.23
CA PRO A 65 -32.89 -5.76 -44.41
C PRO A 65 -31.85 -6.88 -44.46
N ALA A 66 -30.79 -6.67 -45.25
CA ALA A 66 -29.68 -7.61 -45.37
C ALA A 66 -29.14 -8.00 -43.97
N PRO A 67 -28.81 -9.28 -43.72
CA PRO A 67 -28.31 -9.71 -42.42
C PRO A 67 -27.02 -8.93 -42.10
N VAL A 68 -27.04 -8.19 -41.00
CA VAL A 68 -25.82 -7.68 -40.39
C VAL A 68 -24.98 -8.90 -40.01
N PRO A 69 -23.71 -9.01 -40.45
CA PRO A 69 -22.85 -10.10 -40.03
C PRO A 69 -22.86 -10.16 -38.50
N ALA A 70 -23.14 -11.34 -37.93
CA ALA A 70 -22.98 -11.54 -36.51
C ALA A 70 -21.54 -11.09 -36.14
N PRO A 71 -21.37 -10.25 -35.10
CA PRO A 71 -20.04 -9.89 -34.65
C PRO A 71 -19.26 -11.18 -34.42
N THR A 72 -18.09 -11.28 -35.05
CA THR A 72 -17.18 -12.39 -34.83
C THR A 72 -16.98 -12.50 -33.32
N PRO A 73 -17.26 -13.65 -32.68
CA PRO A 73 -16.96 -13.81 -31.27
C PRO A 73 -15.49 -13.43 -31.09
N ALA A 74 -15.22 -12.43 -30.26
CA ALA A 74 -13.85 -12.12 -29.88
C ALA A 74 -13.21 -13.44 -29.42
N SER A 75 -12.05 -13.79 -29.98
CA SER A 75 -11.30 -14.96 -29.54
C SER A 75 -11.20 -14.89 -28.02
N ALA A 76 -11.62 -15.96 -27.33
CA ALA A 76 -11.45 -16.05 -25.89
C ALA A 76 -9.97 -15.82 -25.59
N GLU A 77 -9.67 -14.70 -24.95
CA GLU A 77 -8.31 -14.29 -24.65
C GLU A 77 -7.70 -15.36 -23.77
N THR A 78 -6.61 -15.99 -24.24
CA THR A 78 -5.85 -16.94 -23.42
C THR A 78 -5.00 -16.11 -22.48
N LEU A 79 -5.60 -15.64 -21.38
CA LEU A 79 -4.95 -14.74 -20.41
C LEU A 79 -3.69 -15.38 -19.77
N LEU A 80 -3.66 -16.71 -19.66
CA LEU A 80 -2.56 -17.47 -19.05
C LEU A 80 -1.92 -18.43 -20.06
N GLY A 81 -0.80 -18.02 -20.65
CA GLY A 81 -0.07 -18.77 -21.67
C GLY A 81 1.03 -19.69 -21.15
N PHE A 82 1.04 -20.04 -19.86
CA PHE A 82 2.07 -20.85 -19.22
C PHE A 82 1.48 -21.99 -18.38
N THR A 83 2.26 -23.06 -18.18
CA THR A 83 1.91 -24.13 -17.22
C THR A 83 2.24 -23.67 -15.79
N PRO A 84 1.29 -23.74 -14.84
CA PRO A 84 1.55 -23.41 -13.44
C PRO A 84 2.77 -24.16 -12.89
N VAL A 85 3.50 -23.52 -11.98
CA VAL A 85 4.63 -24.11 -11.27
C VAL A 85 4.10 -24.79 -10.01
N ALA A 86 4.50 -26.03 -9.77
CA ALA A 86 4.10 -26.75 -8.56
C ALA A 86 4.64 -26.06 -7.29
N LYS A 87 3.83 -26.09 -6.22
CA LYS A 87 4.23 -25.63 -4.88
C LYS A 87 5.53 -26.30 -4.42
N SER A 88 6.39 -25.53 -3.76
CA SER A 88 7.67 -26.01 -3.24
C SER A 88 8.05 -25.26 -1.96
N VAL A 89 8.73 -25.95 -1.05
CA VAL A 89 9.37 -25.37 0.15
C VAL A 89 10.89 -25.34 0.02
N ALA A 90 11.41 -25.61 -1.17
CA ALA A 90 12.84 -25.49 -1.46
C ALA A 90 13.25 -24.01 -1.44
N ASP A 91 14.45 -23.75 -0.94
CA ASP A 91 15.10 -22.43 -1.02
C ASP A 91 15.61 -22.18 -2.45
N ALA A 92 14.69 -22.01 -3.39
CA ALA A 92 14.94 -21.87 -4.81
C ALA A 92 13.83 -21.06 -5.50
N PHE A 93 14.22 -20.21 -6.45
CA PHE A 93 13.27 -19.50 -7.32
C PHE A 93 12.99 -20.33 -8.59
N THR A 94 11.81 -20.94 -8.68
CA THR A 94 11.38 -21.77 -9.82
C THR A 94 10.45 -21.00 -10.74
N VAL A 95 10.59 -21.22 -12.05
CA VAL A 95 9.77 -20.57 -13.10
C VAL A 95 9.16 -21.60 -14.03
N PRO A 96 8.08 -21.27 -14.77
CA PRO A 96 7.47 -22.19 -15.72
C PRO A 96 8.45 -22.67 -16.79
N PRO A 97 8.23 -23.86 -17.40
CA PRO A 97 9.02 -24.31 -18.55
C PRO A 97 9.07 -23.25 -19.65
N GLY A 98 10.27 -23.00 -20.19
CA GLY A 98 10.51 -21.97 -21.21
C GLY A 98 10.89 -20.58 -20.66
N TYR A 99 10.85 -20.39 -19.34
CA TYR A 99 11.26 -19.15 -18.69
C TYR A 99 12.64 -19.28 -18.01
N THR A 100 13.28 -18.13 -17.76
CA THR A 100 14.52 -18.02 -16.98
C THR A 100 14.43 -16.85 -16.01
N ALA A 101 15.02 -16.98 -14.84
CA ALA A 101 15.18 -15.91 -13.86
C ALA A 101 16.66 -15.62 -13.60
N GLY A 102 16.97 -14.38 -13.23
CA GLY A 102 18.31 -13.96 -12.83
C GLY A 102 18.25 -12.69 -11.98
N VAL A 103 19.24 -12.53 -11.10
CA VAL A 103 19.35 -11.34 -10.24
C VAL A 103 19.72 -10.13 -11.09
N LEU A 104 18.93 -9.06 -10.98
CA LEU A 104 19.16 -7.80 -11.68
C LEU A 104 19.98 -6.82 -10.84
N ILE A 105 19.56 -6.61 -9.59
CA ILE A 105 20.21 -5.79 -8.57
C ILE A 105 19.84 -6.37 -7.19
N ALA A 106 20.76 -6.31 -6.24
CA ALA A 106 20.58 -6.82 -4.88
C ALA A 106 21.00 -5.78 -3.83
N LEU A 107 20.65 -6.04 -2.57
CA LEU A 107 21.15 -5.30 -1.40
C LEU A 107 22.65 -5.02 -1.52
N GLY A 108 23.04 -3.77 -1.25
CA GLY A 108 24.45 -3.39 -1.12
C GLY A 108 25.18 -3.17 -2.44
N ASP A 109 24.56 -3.51 -3.60
CA ASP A 109 25.14 -3.26 -4.91
C ASP A 109 25.49 -1.78 -5.07
N PRO A 110 26.73 -1.44 -5.51
CA PRO A 110 27.18 -0.07 -5.59
C PRO A 110 26.49 0.67 -6.74
N LEU A 111 25.73 1.71 -6.42
CA LEU A 111 25.01 2.50 -7.43
C LEU A 111 25.92 3.54 -8.11
N PHE A 112 26.94 4.00 -7.39
CA PHE A 112 27.83 5.08 -7.82
C PHE A 112 29.26 4.57 -8.04
N ASN A 113 30.00 5.30 -8.88
CA ASN A 113 31.43 5.05 -9.06
C ASN A 113 32.22 5.33 -7.76
N GLY A 114 33.27 4.56 -7.54
CA GLY A 114 34.13 4.69 -6.36
C GLY A 114 33.54 4.08 -5.08
N VAL A 115 32.41 3.37 -5.15
CA VAL A 115 31.88 2.55 -4.05
C VAL A 115 32.36 1.11 -4.26
N ALA A 116 32.95 0.51 -3.23
CA ALA A 116 33.45 -0.86 -3.30
C ALA A 116 32.32 -1.87 -3.51
N ALA A 117 32.61 -3.00 -4.16
CA ALA A 117 31.67 -4.10 -4.30
C ALA A 117 31.14 -4.57 -2.93
N PHE A 118 29.89 -4.99 -2.89
CA PHE A 118 29.25 -5.47 -1.67
C PHE A 118 29.96 -6.71 -1.14
N ARG A 119 30.39 -6.67 0.12
CA ARG A 119 31.08 -7.81 0.76
C ARG A 119 30.11 -8.79 1.39
N ASN A 120 28.94 -8.32 1.83
CA ASN A 120 27.94 -9.12 2.52
C ASN A 120 28.48 -9.82 3.77
N ASP A 121 29.41 -9.17 4.48
CA ASP A 121 30.00 -9.65 5.74
C ASP A 121 29.60 -8.76 6.94
N GLY A 122 28.63 -7.87 6.72
CA GLY A 122 28.13 -6.92 7.71
C GLY A 122 29.07 -5.71 7.97
N THR A 123 30.18 -5.59 7.24
CA THR A 123 31.12 -4.46 7.39
C THR A 123 30.94 -3.37 6.33
N ASP A 124 30.09 -3.58 5.32
CA ASP A 124 29.74 -2.57 4.33
C ASP A 124 29.09 -1.33 4.99
N ALA A 125 29.41 -0.16 4.45
CA ALA A 125 28.90 1.16 4.85
C ALA A 125 28.45 1.93 3.60
N ASP A 126 28.18 3.23 3.73
CA ASP A 126 27.79 4.12 2.63
C ASP A 126 26.50 3.66 1.93
N TYR A 127 25.50 3.27 2.72
CA TYR A 127 24.23 2.80 2.18
C TYR A 127 23.44 3.90 1.48
N ASP A 128 23.75 5.18 1.70
CA ASP A 128 23.27 6.28 0.86
C ASP A 128 23.80 6.24 -0.58
N ARG A 129 24.72 5.31 -0.90
CA ARG A 129 25.32 5.12 -2.23
C ARG A 129 25.24 3.68 -2.76
N ARG A 130 24.47 2.81 -2.10
CA ARG A 130 24.24 1.40 -2.47
C ARG A 130 22.77 1.14 -2.68
N CYS A 131 22.39 0.03 -3.31
CA CYS A 131 21.00 -0.44 -3.25
C CYS A 131 20.63 -0.77 -1.80
N GLY A 132 19.40 -0.47 -1.40
CA GLY A 132 18.90 -0.68 -0.04
C GLY A 132 18.53 -2.12 0.26
N ASP A 133 17.94 -2.34 1.44
CA ASP A 133 17.51 -3.65 1.95
C ASP A 133 16.00 -3.83 1.82
N TRP A 134 15.53 -5.09 1.80
CA TRP A 134 14.10 -5.42 1.67
C TRP A 134 13.45 -4.71 0.47
N HIS A 135 13.87 -5.10 -0.73
CA HIS A 135 13.25 -4.60 -1.95
C HIS A 135 11.76 -4.96 -1.94
N ASP A 136 10.91 -3.96 -2.11
CA ASP A 136 9.46 -4.14 -2.13
C ASP A 136 8.87 -3.54 -3.42
N GLY A 137 7.88 -2.65 -3.31
CA GLY A 137 7.20 -2.06 -4.45
C GLY A 137 8.18 -1.40 -5.42
N MET A 138 7.95 -1.63 -6.71
CA MET A 138 8.82 -1.11 -7.76
C MET A 138 8.08 -0.79 -9.05
N GLU A 139 8.57 0.23 -9.76
CA GLU A 139 7.99 0.72 -11.00
C GLU A 139 9.04 0.86 -12.10
N TYR A 140 8.67 0.46 -13.31
CA TYR A 140 9.49 0.57 -14.51
C TYR A 140 9.21 1.88 -15.25
N PHE A 141 10.25 2.68 -15.49
CA PHE A 141 10.17 3.96 -16.18
C PHE A 141 11.03 3.94 -17.44
N GLY A 142 10.41 3.75 -18.60
CA GLY A 142 11.12 3.52 -19.86
C GLY A 142 11.99 4.72 -20.30
N LEU A 143 13.16 4.40 -20.85
CA LEU A 143 14.19 5.38 -21.21
C LEU A 143 14.70 5.10 -22.63
N SER A 144 14.65 6.10 -23.49
CA SER A 144 15.22 6.00 -24.83
C SER A 144 16.75 5.89 -24.80
N ALA A 145 17.35 5.55 -25.94
CA ALA A 145 18.81 5.59 -26.11
C ALA A 145 19.40 6.98 -25.81
N ALA A 146 18.63 8.06 -26.02
CA ALA A 146 19.03 9.44 -25.74
C ALA A 146 18.91 9.84 -24.26
N GLY A 147 18.43 8.96 -23.38
CA GLY A 147 18.23 9.29 -21.96
C GLY A 147 16.98 10.15 -21.70
N VAL A 148 15.99 10.09 -22.60
CA VAL A 148 14.70 10.78 -22.45
C VAL A 148 13.60 9.74 -22.21
N ARG A 149 12.61 10.06 -21.38
CA ARG A 149 11.43 9.22 -21.13
C ARG A 149 10.85 8.66 -22.42
N ASP A 150 10.63 7.35 -22.43
CA ASP A 150 10.02 6.60 -23.53
C ASP A 150 9.15 5.50 -22.93
N ASP A 151 7.86 5.76 -22.78
CA ASP A 151 6.93 4.82 -22.13
C ASP A 151 6.72 3.53 -22.94
N ALA A 152 7.05 3.52 -24.24
CA ALA A 152 6.99 2.34 -25.09
C ALA A 152 8.33 1.58 -25.15
N GLY A 153 9.40 2.18 -24.62
CA GLY A 153 10.74 1.61 -24.58
C GLY A 153 10.82 0.40 -23.65
N SER A 154 11.47 -0.67 -24.13
CA SER A 154 11.62 -1.94 -23.38
C SER A 154 13.07 -2.46 -23.35
N SER A 155 14.04 -1.61 -23.71
CA SER A 155 15.47 -1.96 -23.76
C SER A 155 16.32 -1.22 -22.74
N ARG A 156 15.81 -0.12 -22.17
CA ARG A 156 16.49 0.71 -21.18
C ARG A 156 15.44 1.43 -20.35
N ALA A 157 15.69 1.58 -19.05
CA ALA A 157 14.73 2.15 -18.12
C ALA A 157 15.41 2.68 -16.87
N LEU A 158 14.64 3.40 -16.08
CA LEU A 158 14.89 3.62 -14.67
C LEU A 158 13.97 2.68 -13.90
N LEU A 159 14.52 1.94 -12.95
CA LEU A 159 13.75 1.16 -12.00
C LEU A 159 13.75 1.95 -10.69
N ALA A 160 12.56 2.29 -10.21
CA ALA A 160 12.38 2.85 -8.87
C ALA A 160 11.96 1.72 -7.93
N ILE A 161 12.70 1.50 -6.86
CA ILE A 161 12.53 0.36 -5.95
C ILE A 161 12.47 0.88 -4.52
N ASN A 162 11.39 0.54 -3.82
CA ASN A 162 11.27 0.76 -2.39
C ASN A 162 12.18 -0.20 -1.60
N HIS A 163 12.59 0.24 -0.42
CA HIS A 163 13.41 -0.48 0.56
C HIS A 163 12.72 -0.34 1.91
N GLU A 164 11.94 -1.37 2.26
CA GLU A 164 10.92 -1.29 3.30
C GLU A 164 11.50 -1.44 4.72
N TRP A 165 12.50 -2.30 4.87
CA TRP A 165 12.96 -2.78 6.16
C TRP A 165 14.46 -3.07 6.16
N VAL A 166 15.00 -3.42 7.32
CA VAL A 166 16.35 -3.99 7.43
C VAL A 166 16.36 -5.21 8.34
N THR A 167 17.14 -6.23 7.98
CA THR A 167 17.43 -7.33 8.91
C THR A 167 18.74 -7.05 9.66
N GLN A 168 18.65 -6.37 10.82
CA GLN A 168 19.82 -5.96 11.62
C GLN A 168 20.82 -7.11 11.89
N THR A 169 20.33 -8.34 12.08
CA THR A 169 21.16 -9.53 12.30
C THR A 169 22.10 -9.83 11.13
N PHE A 170 21.70 -9.52 9.89
CA PHE A 170 22.51 -9.76 8.69
C PHE A 170 23.21 -8.50 8.20
N LEU A 171 22.70 -7.31 8.54
CA LEU A 171 23.28 -6.03 8.12
C LEU A 171 24.56 -5.65 8.88
N HIS A 172 24.76 -6.21 10.08
CA HIS A 172 25.91 -5.94 10.94
C HIS A 172 26.71 -7.22 11.20
N ALA A 173 28.04 -7.12 11.21
CA ALA A 173 28.93 -8.28 11.32
C ALA A 173 28.68 -9.16 12.58
N ASN A 174 28.19 -8.55 13.66
CA ASN A 174 27.89 -9.23 14.94
C ASN A 174 26.40 -9.11 15.31
N GLY A 175 25.53 -8.77 14.36
CA GLY A 175 24.16 -8.33 14.64
C GLY A 175 24.11 -6.97 15.36
N PRO A 176 22.91 -6.51 15.78
CA PRO A 176 22.75 -5.22 16.43
C PRO A 176 23.35 -5.20 17.84
N SER A 177 24.23 -4.23 18.12
CA SER A 177 24.66 -3.88 19.47
C SER A 177 23.50 -3.47 20.43
N PRO A 178 23.59 -3.71 21.75
CA PRO A 178 22.61 -3.17 22.68
C PRO A 178 22.64 -1.62 22.74
N ALA A 179 21.60 -1.00 23.28
CA ALA A 179 21.62 0.44 23.57
C ALA A 179 22.67 0.79 24.65
N PRO A 180 23.33 1.96 24.58
CA PRO A 180 23.21 2.97 23.53
C PRO A 180 23.84 2.49 22.21
N ARG A 181 23.06 2.63 21.11
CA ARG A 181 23.42 2.08 19.80
C ARG A 181 24.62 2.84 19.22
N PRO A 182 25.63 2.18 18.64
CA PRO A 182 26.69 2.88 17.92
C PRO A 182 26.11 3.68 16.74
N ASP A 183 26.51 4.94 16.60
CA ASP A 183 26.02 5.83 15.54
C ASP A 183 26.15 5.21 14.15
N ALA A 184 27.27 4.54 13.87
CA ALA A 184 27.52 3.90 12.58
C ALA A 184 26.53 2.79 12.23
N GLU A 185 26.06 2.01 13.23
CA GLU A 185 25.02 1.00 12.99
C GLU A 185 23.68 1.66 12.65
N VAL A 186 23.30 2.71 13.41
CA VAL A 186 22.04 3.43 13.19
C VAL A 186 22.03 4.15 11.84
N ILE A 187 23.14 4.81 11.46
CA ILE A 187 23.27 5.46 10.15
C ILE A 187 23.11 4.45 9.03
N LYS A 188 23.76 3.29 9.15
CA LYS A 188 23.68 2.22 8.16
C LYS A 188 22.23 1.77 7.93
N GLU A 189 21.50 1.50 9.01
CA GLU A 189 20.09 1.08 8.96
C GLU A 189 19.21 2.17 8.35
N MET A 190 19.36 3.42 8.79
CA MET A 190 18.62 4.58 8.29
C MET A 190 18.84 4.84 6.79
N GLN A 191 20.04 4.53 6.29
CA GLN A 191 20.42 4.69 4.89
C GLN A 191 20.09 3.47 4.02
N ALA A 192 19.85 2.30 4.61
CA ALA A 192 19.46 1.10 3.88
C ALA A 192 17.97 1.09 3.49
N MET A 193 17.13 1.86 4.19
CA MET A 193 15.72 2.09 3.84
C MET A 193 15.51 3.27 2.88
N GLY A 194 14.31 3.37 2.32
CA GLY A 194 13.89 4.46 1.45
C GLY A 194 13.61 4.00 0.02
N VAL A 195 14.16 4.70 -0.97
CA VAL A 195 13.98 4.38 -2.39
C VAL A 195 15.32 4.40 -3.11
N THR A 196 15.49 3.45 -4.05
CA THR A 196 16.55 3.46 -5.05
C THR A 196 15.95 3.77 -6.42
N ILE A 197 16.47 4.79 -7.10
CA ILE A 197 16.31 4.94 -8.54
C ILE A 197 17.60 4.43 -9.19
N VAL A 198 17.48 3.47 -10.10
CA VAL A 198 18.63 2.89 -10.80
C VAL A 198 18.34 2.71 -12.29
N GLU A 199 19.29 3.13 -13.13
CA GLU A 199 19.20 2.84 -14.56
C GLU A 199 19.49 1.36 -14.82
N ILE A 200 18.67 0.74 -15.68
CA ILE A 200 18.87 -0.61 -16.20
C ILE A 200 18.88 -0.59 -17.72
N ALA A 201 19.71 -1.42 -18.34
CA ALA A 201 19.80 -1.54 -19.79
C ALA A 201 19.97 -3.00 -20.22
N LYS A 202 19.34 -3.35 -21.34
CA LYS A 202 19.45 -4.66 -21.97
C LYS A 202 20.77 -4.73 -22.74
N GLY A 203 21.63 -5.66 -22.35
CA GLY A 203 22.88 -5.96 -23.05
C GLY A 203 22.65 -6.66 -24.40
N THR A 204 23.72 -6.85 -25.16
CA THR A 204 23.68 -7.57 -26.46
C THR A 204 23.28 -9.04 -26.33
N ASN A 205 23.45 -9.62 -25.14
CA ASN A 205 22.98 -10.97 -24.79
C ASN A 205 21.46 -11.03 -24.49
N GLY A 206 20.75 -9.91 -24.60
CA GLY A 206 19.33 -9.81 -24.34
C GLY A 206 18.94 -9.81 -22.86
N ARG A 207 19.89 -9.65 -21.91
CA ARG A 207 19.61 -9.57 -20.47
C ARG A 207 19.76 -8.15 -19.95
N PHE A 208 18.94 -7.77 -19.00
CA PHE A 208 19.12 -6.51 -18.28
C PHE A 208 20.29 -6.60 -17.29
N ALA A 209 20.98 -5.49 -17.13
CA ALA A 209 21.91 -5.22 -16.04
C ALA A 209 21.70 -3.78 -15.56
N TYR A 210 21.99 -3.51 -14.29
CA TYR A 210 22.02 -2.13 -13.81
C TYR A 210 23.26 -1.39 -14.33
N VAL A 211 23.12 -0.08 -14.52
CA VAL A 211 24.18 0.80 -15.03
C VAL A 211 24.78 1.57 -13.85
N GLN A 212 25.86 1.01 -13.27
CA GLN A 212 26.60 1.68 -12.21
C GLN A 212 27.11 3.06 -12.67
N GLY A 213 26.98 4.06 -11.81
CA GLY A 213 27.44 5.42 -12.10
C GLY A 213 26.59 6.17 -13.13
N SER A 214 25.40 5.65 -13.49
CA SER A 214 24.44 6.42 -14.27
C SER A 214 24.11 7.75 -13.56
N PRO A 215 23.98 8.86 -14.30
CA PRO A 215 23.57 10.15 -13.72
C PRO A 215 22.12 10.14 -13.20
N PHE A 216 21.33 9.12 -13.54
CA PHE A 216 19.98 8.94 -13.00
C PHE A 216 19.96 8.21 -11.65
N ASN A 217 21.05 7.53 -11.28
CA ASN A 217 21.08 6.75 -10.04
C ASN A 217 20.93 7.69 -8.83
N ARG A 218 19.99 7.36 -7.94
CA ARG A 218 19.64 8.16 -6.77
C ARG A 218 19.26 7.26 -5.60
N ARG A 219 19.75 7.59 -4.41
CA ARG A 219 19.16 7.12 -3.16
C ARG A 219 18.35 8.23 -2.53
N ILE A 220 17.13 7.88 -2.16
CA ILE A 220 16.28 8.64 -1.25
C ILE A 220 16.31 7.85 0.05
N THR A 221 16.76 8.47 1.13
CA THR A 221 16.91 7.82 2.44
C THR A 221 15.98 8.47 3.45
N THR A 222 15.99 7.96 4.68
CA THR A 222 15.28 8.59 5.79
C THR A 222 15.77 10.01 6.11
N GLU A 223 16.83 10.51 5.47
CA GLU A 223 17.41 11.84 5.75
C GLU A 223 17.27 12.84 4.59
N THR A 224 16.81 12.39 3.42
CA THR A 224 16.62 13.26 2.25
C THR A 224 15.61 14.36 2.55
N GLU A 225 15.90 15.62 2.25
CA GLU A 225 14.90 16.69 2.43
C GLU A 225 13.71 16.47 1.49
N ILE A 226 12.49 16.57 2.03
CA ILE A 226 11.24 16.39 1.30
C ILE A 226 10.29 17.55 1.63
N GLU A 227 9.61 18.08 0.62
CA GLU A 227 8.59 19.13 0.79
C GLU A 227 7.22 18.51 1.10
N PHE A 228 6.42 19.18 1.93
CA PHE A 228 4.99 18.92 1.99
C PHE A 228 4.27 19.69 0.90
N ALA A 229 3.29 19.05 0.28
CA ALA A 229 2.40 19.66 -0.70
C ALA A 229 0.94 19.27 -0.42
N GLY A 230 -0.01 20.11 -0.83
CA GLY A 230 -1.42 19.97 -0.48
C GLY A 230 -1.82 20.62 0.86
N PRO A 231 -3.04 20.34 1.36
CA PRO A 231 -3.70 21.19 2.37
C PRO A 231 -3.05 21.18 3.76
N ALA A 232 -2.25 20.17 4.11
CA ALA A 232 -1.59 20.13 5.41
C ALA A 232 -0.26 20.91 5.43
N ARG A 233 0.26 21.36 4.28
CA ARG A 233 1.51 22.14 4.20
C ARG A 233 1.41 23.40 5.06
N GLY A 234 2.33 23.56 6.00
CA GLY A 234 2.36 24.69 6.94
C GLY A 234 1.49 24.54 8.19
N ASN A 235 0.79 23.41 8.33
CA ASN A 235 -0.02 23.10 9.51
C ASN A 235 0.87 23.04 10.77
N ALA A 236 0.32 23.47 11.92
CA ALA A 236 1.05 23.49 13.18
C ALA A 236 1.54 22.10 13.63
N LEU A 237 0.82 21.03 13.29
CA LEU A 237 1.21 19.65 13.58
C LEU A 237 2.44 19.18 12.77
N LEU A 238 2.80 19.86 11.68
CA LEU A 238 3.99 19.55 10.89
C LEU A 238 5.22 20.38 11.30
N ARG A 239 5.09 21.29 12.27
CA ARG A 239 6.20 22.12 12.73
C ARG A 239 7.10 21.33 13.65
N THR A 240 8.38 21.32 13.34
CA THR A 240 9.44 20.69 14.14
C THR A 240 10.62 21.65 14.25
N LYS A 241 11.65 21.28 15.03
CA LYS A 241 12.93 21.98 15.02
C LYS A 241 13.56 22.10 13.62
N PHE A 242 13.37 21.09 12.76
CA PHE A 242 13.91 21.09 11.39
C PHE A 242 13.10 21.97 10.43
N SER A 243 11.76 21.96 10.53
CA SER A 243 10.88 22.82 9.73
C SER A 243 9.98 23.63 10.65
N PRO A 244 10.44 24.79 11.14
CA PRO A 244 9.64 25.65 12.01
C PRO A 244 8.37 26.20 11.37
N ASP A 245 8.33 26.22 10.04
CA ASP A 245 7.19 26.66 9.23
C ASP A 245 6.29 25.49 8.79
N GLY A 246 6.66 24.23 9.04
CA GLY A 246 5.86 23.03 8.71
C GLY A 246 5.74 22.76 7.21
N THR A 247 6.71 23.21 6.41
CA THR A 247 6.68 23.07 4.94
C THR A 247 7.59 21.96 4.41
N ARG A 248 8.48 21.42 5.24
CA ARG A 248 9.45 20.37 4.87
C ARG A 248 9.60 19.33 5.98
N THR A 249 10.13 18.18 5.61
CA THR A 249 10.56 17.12 6.53
C THR A 249 11.83 16.44 6.02
N ARG A 250 12.29 15.43 6.76
CA ARG A 250 13.41 14.58 6.37
C ARG A 250 12.94 13.15 6.14
N GLY A 251 13.13 12.75 4.90
CA GLY A 251 13.12 11.41 4.39
C GLY A 251 11.77 10.76 4.32
N THR A 252 11.85 9.53 3.84
CA THR A 252 10.77 8.58 3.82
C THR A 252 11.27 7.26 4.41
N VAL A 253 10.40 6.54 5.10
CA VAL A 253 10.76 5.35 5.86
C VAL A 253 9.68 4.30 5.69
N ASN A 254 10.11 3.03 5.69
CA ASN A 254 9.21 1.90 5.56
C ASN A 254 8.31 2.01 4.32
N ASN A 255 9.00 2.21 3.20
CA ASN A 255 8.41 2.30 1.89
C ASN A 255 7.97 0.91 1.45
N CYS A 256 6.66 0.66 1.38
CA CYS A 256 6.08 -0.64 1.09
C CYS A 256 5.83 -0.80 -0.43
N GLY A 257 4.59 -0.69 -0.89
CA GLY A 257 4.19 -0.71 -2.29
C GLY A 257 4.30 0.64 -3.01
N THR A 258 3.93 0.61 -4.29
CA THR A 258 4.10 1.74 -5.22
C THR A 258 2.85 2.05 -6.03
N GLY A 259 2.92 3.16 -6.76
CA GLY A 259 2.06 3.47 -7.88
C GLY A 259 2.81 4.30 -8.92
N ARG A 260 2.32 4.26 -10.16
CA ARG A 260 2.85 5.07 -11.26
C ARG A 260 1.80 6.05 -11.78
N THR A 261 2.17 7.31 -11.86
CA THR A 261 1.30 8.35 -12.44
C THR A 261 1.39 8.34 -13.98
N PRO A 262 0.34 8.77 -14.70
CA PRO A 262 0.39 8.87 -16.16
C PRO A 262 1.37 9.95 -16.65
N TRP A 263 1.75 10.91 -15.80
CA TRP A 263 2.83 11.87 -16.07
C TRP A 263 4.21 11.35 -15.67
N GLY A 264 4.34 10.08 -15.29
CA GLY A 264 5.62 9.37 -15.21
C GLY A 264 6.43 9.65 -13.94
N THR A 265 5.75 9.88 -12.82
CA THR A 265 6.34 9.92 -11.47
C THR A 265 6.02 8.65 -10.70
N LEU A 266 6.86 8.34 -9.73
CA LEU A 266 6.65 7.31 -8.72
C LEU A 266 5.81 7.88 -7.58
N LEU A 267 4.84 7.11 -7.11
CA LEU A 267 4.21 7.26 -5.80
C LEU A 267 4.70 6.10 -4.92
N THR A 268 5.27 6.40 -3.76
CA THR A 268 5.70 5.41 -2.76
C THR A 268 4.96 5.63 -1.45
N GLY A 269 4.46 4.56 -0.83
CA GLY A 269 3.68 4.60 0.41
C GLY A 269 4.55 4.34 1.64
N GLU A 270 4.37 5.14 2.69
CA GLU A 270 4.92 4.88 4.03
C GLU A 270 3.88 4.09 4.84
N GLU A 271 4.21 2.87 5.26
CA GLU A 271 3.24 1.92 5.80
C GLU A 271 3.32 1.83 7.35
N ASN A 272 4.18 0.96 7.90
CA ASN A 272 4.45 0.78 9.33
C ASN A 272 5.41 1.83 9.95
N TRP A 273 5.41 3.06 9.44
CA TRP A 273 6.28 4.17 9.89
C TRP A 273 6.14 4.50 11.39
N ALA A 274 4.99 4.24 12.02
CA ALA A 274 4.76 4.55 13.44
C ALA A 274 5.67 3.74 14.38
N ALA A 275 6.12 2.56 13.94
CA ALA A 275 7.06 1.70 14.67
C ALA A 275 8.45 2.34 14.84
N PHE A 276 8.80 3.29 13.98
CA PHE A 276 10.07 4.02 13.95
C PHE A 276 10.07 5.25 14.86
N PHE A 277 9.07 5.41 15.71
CA PHE A 277 9.10 6.44 16.74
C PHE A 277 9.21 5.81 18.11
N ALA A 278 9.92 6.43 19.04
CA ALA A 278 9.79 6.19 20.46
C ALA A 278 8.81 7.21 21.06
N ARG A 279 8.17 6.84 22.17
CA ARG A 279 7.39 7.73 23.02
C ARG A 279 7.57 7.32 24.47
N ASN A 280 8.04 8.22 25.31
CA ASN A 280 8.44 7.93 26.69
C ASN A 280 7.21 7.67 27.57
N ALA A 281 7.39 6.86 28.63
CA ALA A 281 6.40 6.74 29.69
C ALA A 281 6.12 8.12 30.31
N GLY A 282 4.86 8.40 30.65
CA GLY A 282 4.44 9.69 31.21
C GLY A 282 4.20 10.80 30.20
N ASP A 283 4.58 10.64 28.92
CA ASP A 283 4.35 11.66 27.88
C ASP A 283 2.86 11.97 27.65
N ASN A 284 1.99 10.98 27.89
CA ASN A 284 0.54 11.15 27.82
C ASN A 284 0.03 12.27 28.75
N ASP A 285 0.65 12.43 29.92
CA ASP A 285 0.25 13.41 30.94
C ASP A 285 0.72 14.85 30.58
N LEU A 286 1.62 14.98 29.60
CA LEU A 286 2.14 16.26 29.10
C LEU A 286 1.35 16.80 27.91
N ARG A 287 0.42 16.02 27.36
CA ARG A 287 -0.30 16.31 26.11
C ARG A 287 -1.77 16.58 26.33
N SER A 288 -2.38 17.26 25.37
CA SER A 288 -3.83 17.38 25.32
C SER A 288 -4.50 16.03 25.04
N ALA A 289 -5.77 15.88 25.45
CA ALA A 289 -6.56 14.69 25.11
C ALA A 289 -6.64 14.46 23.59
N LYS A 290 -6.74 15.54 22.81
CA LYS A 290 -6.76 15.49 21.34
C LYS A 290 -5.50 14.85 20.78
N GLU A 291 -4.31 15.30 21.20
CA GLU A 291 -3.05 14.71 20.75
C GLU A 291 -2.92 13.24 21.16
N ASN A 292 -3.34 12.91 22.39
CA ASN A 292 -3.31 11.53 22.87
C ASN A 292 -4.23 10.60 22.07
N THR A 293 -5.42 11.07 21.69
CA THR A 293 -6.32 10.34 20.78
C THR A 293 -5.66 10.09 19.43
N SER A 294 -4.99 11.10 18.85
CA SER A 294 -4.26 10.94 17.60
C SER A 294 -3.14 9.91 17.71
N PHE A 295 -2.23 10.07 18.67
CA PHE A 295 -1.12 9.11 18.85
C PHE A 295 -1.63 7.68 19.10
N ALA A 296 -2.68 7.51 19.90
CA ALA A 296 -3.26 6.20 20.17
C ALA A 296 -3.84 5.55 18.91
N ARG A 297 -4.52 6.32 18.04
CA ARG A 297 -5.15 5.82 16.81
C ARG A 297 -4.16 5.36 15.74
N TYR A 298 -2.91 5.80 15.86
CA TYR A 298 -1.79 5.46 14.99
C TYR A 298 -0.73 4.61 15.74
N GLY A 299 -1.16 3.74 16.66
CA GLY A 299 -0.27 2.72 17.26
C GLY A 299 0.74 3.23 18.28
N LYS A 300 0.56 4.44 18.82
CA LYS A 300 1.53 5.08 19.73
C LYS A 300 0.94 5.59 21.05
N ALA A 301 -0.02 4.84 21.59
CA ALA A 301 -0.49 5.00 22.96
C ALA A 301 0.62 4.67 23.98
N VAL A 302 0.67 5.42 25.08
CA VAL A 302 1.56 5.19 26.22
C VAL A 302 0.82 5.46 27.53
N THR A 303 1.35 4.98 28.65
CA THR A 303 0.80 5.23 29.99
C THR A 303 1.82 5.99 30.84
N THR A 304 1.44 6.37 32.06
CA THR A 304 2.35 7.01 33.02
C THR A 304 3.60 6.15 33.30
N THR A 305 3.49 4.82 33.22
CA THR A 305 4.58 3.90 33.58
C THR A 305 5.13 3.08 32.42
N THR A 306 4.48 3.09 31.25
CA THR A 306 4.86 2.31 30.07
C THR A 306 5.00 3.21 28.85
N GLY A 307 6.20 3.27 28.27
CA GLY A 307 6.45 3.94 26.99
C GLY A 307 6.30 3.00 25.79
N ALA A 308 6.41 3.55 24.59
CA ALA A 308 6.44 2.80 23.34
C ALA A 308 7.83 2.95 22.71
N ASN A 309 8.49 1.83 22.46
CA ASN A 309 9.85 1.82 21.93
C ASN A 309 9.88 2.08 20.41
N HIS A 310 11.01 2.54 19.92
CA HIS A 310 11.37 2.49 18.51
C HIS A 310 11.81 1.06 18.17
N VAL A 311 11.32 0.49 17.06
CA VAL A 311 11.59 -0.92 16.70
C VAL A 311 13.08 -1.27 16.65
N TYR A 312 13.91 -0.41 16.05
CA TYR A 312 15.37 -0.54 16.01
C TYR A 312 16.17 0.26 17.06
N GLY A 313 15.50 1.02 17.94
CA GLY A 313 16.17 1.87 18.92
C GLY A 313 17.04 2.99 18.33
N TRP A 314 16.76 3.52 17.14
CA TRP A 314 17.58 4.58 16.51
C TRP A 314 17.72 5.82 17.38
N ASN A 315 16.67 6.17 18.13
CA ASN A 315 16.65 7.27 19.08
C ASN A 315 17.61 7.10 20.28
N THR A 316 18.25 5.93 20.42
CA THR A 316 19.20 5.62 21.51
C THR A 316 20.67 5.68 21.08
N ALA A 317 20.94 6.24 19.90
CA ALA A 317 22.30 6.42 19.40
C ALA A 317 23.19 7.20 20.37
N GLN A 318 24.45 6.78 20.50
CA GLN A 318 25.41 7.25 21.51
C GLN A 318 25.63 8.76 21.50
N SER A 319 25.69 9.39 20.32
CA SER A 319 25.93 10.84 20.24
C SER A 319 24.75 11.71 20.65
N GLY A 320 23.53 11.17 20.65
CA GLY A 320 22.31 11.97 20.82
C GLY A 320 22.10 13.03 19.74
N ALA A 321 22.75 12.90 18.57
CA ALA A 321 22.60 13.85 17.49
C ALA A 321 21.15 13.93 16.97
N GLU A 322 20.76 15.08 16.43
CA GLU A 322 19.38 15.35 16.01
C GLU A 322 18.82 14.37 14.97
N ARG A 323 19.69 13.82 14.10
CA ARG A 323 19.31 12.81 13.11
C ARG A 323 18.73 11.53 13.75
N PHE A 324 19.12 11.26 15.00
CA PHE A 324 18.69 10.12 15.79
C PHE A 324 17.56 10.50 16.74
N THR A 325 17.70 11.59 17.49
CA THR A 325 16.72 11.99 18.51
C THR A 325 15.39 12.45 17.93
N ARG A 326 15.34 12.81 16.64
CA ARG A 326 14.07 13.10 15.94
C ARG A 326 13.09 11.93 15.94
N TRP A 327 13.59 10.70 16.06
CA TRP A 327 12.78 9.50 16.16
C TRP A 327 12.22 9.26 17.57
N ASN A 328 12.31 10.24 18.47
CA ASN A 328 11.55 10.27 19.72
C ASN A 328 10.48 11.36 19.65
N ALA A 329 9.22 10.94 19.63
CA ALA A 329 8.06 11.82 19.54
C ALA A 329 7.58 12.31 20.92
N SER A 330 8.38 12.24 21.98
CA SER A 330 8.01 12.75 23.30
C SER A 330 8.18 14.26 23.41
N ILE A 331 7.37 14.90 24.26
CA ILE A 331 7.58 16.27 24.72
C ILE A 331 8.84 16.29 25.59
N THR A 332 9.86 17.01 25.12
CA THR A 332 11.13 17.20 25.85
C THR A 332 11.55 18.67 25.94
N GLY A 333 10.94 19.54 25.14
CA GLY A 333 11.14 20.99 25.15
C GLY A 333 9.88 21.79 25.53
N ALA A 334 9.98 23.12 25.46
CA ALA A 334 8.86 24.02 25.76
C ALA A 334 7.80 24.05 24.65
N SER A 335 8.23 23.90 23.40
CA SER A 335 7.37 23.91 22.22
C SER A 335 7.82 22.87 21.18
N ALA A 336 6.99 22.66 20.14
CA ALA A 336 7.34 21.81 19.00
C ALA A 336 8.53 22.33 18.16
N LEU A 337 8.99 23.57 18.42
CA LEU A 337 10.19 24.12 17.78
C LEU A 337 11.47 23.78 18.56
N ASP A 338 11.33 23.29 19.80
CA ASP A 338 12.45 22.95 20.69
C ASP A 338 12.77 21.45 20.68
N ASP A 339 11.84 20.63 20.18
CA ASP A 339 11.98 19.18 20.07
C ASP A 339 11.36 18.61 18.78
N TYR A 340 11.21 17.29 18.73
CA TYR A 340 10.70 16.54 17.58
C TYR A 340 9.38 15.83 17.90
N ARG A 341 8.60 16.32 18.87
CA ARG A 341 7.30 15.73 19.26
C ARG A 341 6.31 15.60 18.10
N ASN A 342 6.49 16.42 17.06
CA ASN A 342 5.67 16.50 15.86
C ASN A 342 6.27 15.77 14.64
N GLU A 343 7.49 15.24 14.74
CA GLU A 343 8.09 14.45 13.65
C GLU A 343 7.23 13.21 13.34
N PHE A 344 6.50 12.69 14.33
CA PHE A 344 5.50 11.62 14.16
C PHE A 344 4.44 11.98 13.11
N TYR A 345 3.97 13.22 13.05
CA TYR A 345 2.99 13.68 12.07
C TYR A 345 3.57 13.90 10.67
N CYS A 346 4.90 13.88 10.53
CA CYS A 346 5.62 14.15 9.29
C CYS A 346 5.83 12.90 8.43
N GLN A 347 5.46 11.71 8.92
CA GLN A 347 5.55 10.42 8.24
C GLN A 347 4.14 9.81 8.07
N GLY A 348 3.99 8.84 7.18
CA GLY A 348 2.73 8.18 6.82
C GLY A 348 2.03 8.74 5.60
N TYR A 349 2.76 9.27 4.63
CA TYR A 349 2.18 9.84 3.42
C TYR A 349 2.65 9.10 2.17
N VAL A 350 1.83 9.18 1.11
CA VAL A 350 2.31 8.93 -0.24
C VAL A 350 3.31 10.02 -0.63
N THR A 351 4.51 9.61 -1.05
CA THR A 351 5.61 10.47 -1.49
C THR A 351 5.77 10.36 -3.01
N GLU A 352 5.77 11.49 -3.71
CA GLU A 352 5.98 11.57 -5.15
C GLU A 352 7.42 11.91 -5.52
N ILE A 353 8.00 11.12 -6.44
CA ILE A 353 9.38 11.25 -6.91
C ILE A 353 9.39 11.25 -8.45
N ASP A 354 10.14 12.17 -9.07
CA ASP A 354 10.45 12.10 -10.51
C ASP A 354 11.68 11.20 -10.71
N PRO A 355 11.51 9.98 -11.26
CA PRO A 355 12.64 9.09 -11.48
C PRO A 355 13.61 9.63 -12.54
N TYR A 356 13.14 10.46 -13.48
CA TYR A 356 13.96 10.97 -14.59
C TYR A 356 14.85 12.14 -14.20
N SER A 357 14.80 12.60 -12.95
CA SER A 357 15.58 13.75 -12.47
C SER A 357 16.15 13.50 -11.08
N ALA A 358 17.46 13.23 -11.01
CA ALA A 358 18.14 12.97 -9.75
C ALA A 358 18.15 14.18 -8.79
N THR A 359 17.83 15.38 -9.29
CA THR A 359 17.82 16.64 -8.53
C THR A 359 16.41 17.21 -8.35
N SER A 360 15.35 16.52 -8.79
CA SER A 360 13.99 17.01 -8.58
C SER A 360 13.67 17.12 -7.10
N VAL A 361 12.82 18.09 -6.78
CA VAL A 361 12.12 18.12 -5.49
C VAL A 361 11.31 16.85 -5.33
N ILE A 362 11.23 16.36 -4.09
CA ILE A 362 10.38 15.23 -3.68
C ILE A 362 9.26 15.82 -2.83
N LYS A 363 8.03 15.31 -3.00
CA LYS A 363 6.86 15.86 -2.30
C LYS A 363 6.06 14.78 -1.57
N LYS A 364 5.77 14.99 -0.28
CA LYS A 364 4.70 14.26 0.42
C LYS A 364 3.36 14.88 0.05
N ARG A 365 2.48 14.10 -0.57
CA ARG A 365 1.18 14.56 -1.10
C ARG A 365 0.10 14.47 -0.02
N THR A 366 -0.01 15.52 0.78
CA THR A 366 -0.86 15.52 1.99
C THR A 366 -2.35 15.40 1.69
N ALA A 367 -2.80 15.76 0.48
CA ALA A 367 -4.21 15.60 0.07
C ALA A 367 -4.66 14.13 -0.02
N LEU A 368 -3.70 13.19 -0.12
CA LEU A 368 -3.96 11.74 -0.13
C LEU A 368 -4.14 11.18 1.29
N GLY A 369 -3.98 12.01 2.33
CA GLY A 369 -4.17 11.63 3.73
C GLY A 369 -2.98 10.89 4.34
N ARG A 370 -2.98 10.81 5.67
CA ARG A 370 -1.93 10.14 6.45
C ARG A 370 -2.44 8.85 7.08
N MET A 371 -1.81 7.73 6.74
CA MET A 371 -2.17 6.36 7.17
C MET A 371 -0.98 5.40 6.96
N ALA A 372 -1.20 4.09 7.09
CA ALA A 372 -0.21 3.07 6.71
C ALA A 372 -0.41 2.71 5.24
N HIS A 373 0.14 3.52 4.33
CA HIS A 373 -0.11 3.37 2.89
C HIS A 373 0.62 2.17 2.32
N GLU A 374 -0.14 1.15 1.88
CA GLU A 374 0.44 0.03 1.14
C GLU A 374 0.89 0.47 -0.26
N SER A 375 -0.06 0.93 -1.08
CA SER A 375 0.15 1.23 -2.50
C SER A 375 -0.77 2.35 -2.95
N ALA A 376 -0.51 2.91 -4.13
CA ALA A 376 -1.27 4.04 -4.68
C ALA A 376 -1.71 3.77 -6.13
N ALA A 377 -2.85 3.12 -6.30
CA ALA A 377 -3.35 2.75 -7.62
C ALA A 377 -4.01 3.96 -8.31
N VAL A 378 -3.42 4.42 -9.42
CA VAL A 378 -3.88 5.62 -10.15
C VAL A 378 -4.83 5.23 -11.28
N ARG A 379 -5.99 5.88 -11.34
CA ARG A 379 -6.92 5.85 -12.48
C ARG A 379 -7.02 7.24 -13.09
N ALA A 380 -6.62 7.38 -14.35
CA ALA A 380 -6.66 8.65 -15.07
C ALA A 380 -7.24 8.43 -16.47
N GLU A 381 -8.39 9.06 -16.73
CA GLU A 381 -9.11 8.96 -17.99
C GLU A 381 -9.26 10.35 -18.62
N PRO A 382 -9.00 10.51 -19.93
CA PRO A 382 -9.05 11.82 -20.60
C PRO A 382 -10.35 12.59 -20.28
N GLY A 383 -10.20 13.81 -19.78
CA GLY A 383 -11.34 14.70 -19.48
C GLY A 383 -12.11 14.36 -18.20
N ARG A 384 -11.75 13.32 -17.45
CA ARG A 384 -12.34 12.95 -16.15
C ARG A 384 -11.40 13.28 -14.99
N LYS A 385 -11.87 13.22 -13.75
CA LYS A 385 -10.97 13.40 -12.59
C LYS A 385 -9.95 12.27 -12.52
N VAL A 386 -8.77 12.57 -11.96
CA VAL A 386 -7.79 11.55 -11.55
C VAL A 386 -8.24 10.99 -10.21
N ALA A 387 -8.27 9.67 -10.09
CA ALA A 387 -8.46 9.00 -8.81
C ALA A 387 -7.20 8.27 -8.38
N VAL A 388 -6.94 8.26 -7.08
CA VAL A 388 -5.88 7.44 -6.45
C VAL A 388 -6.53 6.59 -5.37
N TYR A 389 -6.46 5.28 -5.50
CA TYR A 389 -7.00 4.32 -4.53
C TYR A 389 -5.88 3.79 -3.65
N MET A 390 -6.11 3.75 -2.33
CA MET A 390 -5.08 3.46 -1.33
C MET A 390 -5.63 2.51 -0.26
N GLY A 391 -4.86 1.48 0.10
CA GLY A 391 -5.10 0.64 1.26
C GLY A 391 -4.38 1.20 2.49
N ASP A 392 -4.99 1.05 3.66
CA ASP A 392 -4.37 1.31 4.96
C ASP A 392 -4.12 -0.03 5.64
N ASP A 393 -2.90 -0.56 5.55
CA ASP A 393 -2.60 -1.91 6.03
C ASP A 393 -2.45 -1.96 7.55
N ALA A 394 -3.58 -2.04 8.23
CA ALA A 394 -3.67 -2.56 9.58
C ALA A 394 -5.05 -3.18 9.82
N ARG A 395 -5.18 -3.95 10.90
CA ARG A 395 -6.42 -4.68 11.16
C ARG A 395 -7.56 -3.73 11.46
N GLY A 396 -8.63 -3.86 10.70
CA GLY A 396 -9.83 -3.07 10.86
C GLY A 396 -9.72 -1.66 10.28
N GLU A 397 -8.64 -1.32 9.59
CA GLU A 397 -8.53 -0.05 8.86
C GLU A 397 -9.29 -0.09 7.52
N TYR A 398 -9.08 0.92 6.68
CA TYR A 398 -10.00 1.28 5.61
C TYR A 398 -9.35 1.25 4.23
N ILE A 399 -10.20 1.20 3.20
CA ILE A 399 -9.81 1.50 1.81
C ILE A 399 -10.18 2.95 1.52
N TYR A 400 -9.27 3.70 0.92
CA TYR A 400 -9.42 5.12 0.62
C TYR A 400 -9.40 5.39 -0.89
N LYS A 401 -9.98 6.53 -1.26
CA LYS A 401 -10.00 7.08 -2.62
C LYS A 401 -9.77 8.57 -2.54
N PHE A 402 -8.75 9.07 -3.21
CA PHE A 402 -8.59 10.49 -3.50
C PHE A 402 -9.13 10.78 -4.91
N VAL A 403 -9.80 11.92 -5.10
CA VAL A 403 -10.28 12.41 -6.40
C VAL A 403 -9.78 13.83 -6.61
N SER A 404 -9.06 14.08 -7.71
CA SER A 404 -8.47 15.38 -8.02
C SER A 404 -9.53 16.47 -8.23
N ALA A 405 -9.16 17.73 -7.98
CA ALA A 405 -9.99 18.89 -8.30
C ALA A 405 -9.99 19.19 -9.81
N GLN A 406 -8.94 18.83 -10.54
CA GLN A 406 -8.79 19.05 -11.98
C GLN A 406 -9.12 17.79 -12.79
N ASN A 407 -9.58 17.97 -14.03
CA ASN A 407 -9.77 16.86 -14.97
C ASN A 407 -8.43 16.55 -15.66
N TRP A 408 -8.15 15.27 -15.88
CA TRP A 408 -6.96 14.78 -16.55
C TRP A 408 -6.89 15.31 -17.99
N ASP A 409 -5.83 16.04 -18.28
CA ASP A 409 -5.43 16.47 -19.62
C ASP A 409 -4.32 15.55 -20.14
N PRO A 410 -4.58 14.74 -21.18
CA PRO A 410 -3.56 13.86 -21.76
C PRO A 410 -2.28 14.58 -22.22
N ALA A 411 -2.32 15.88 -22.50
CA ALA A 411 -1.13 16.65 -22.84
C ALA A 411 -0.09 16.67 -21.69
N ASP A 412 -0.57 16.63 -20.44
CA ASP A 412 0.29 16.63 -19.25
C ASP A 412 1.09 15.33 -19.10
N ALA A 413 0.70 14.25 -19.78
CA ALA A 413 1.47 12.99 -19.78
C ALA A 413 2.90 13.20 -20.28
N SER A 414 3.14 14.21 -21.11
CA SER A 414 4.43 14.51 -21.75
C SER A 414 5.12 15.77 -21.20
N ALA A 415 4.58 16.38 -20.14
CA ALA A 415 5.14 17.59 -19.56
C ALA A 415 6.57 17.38 -19.06
N ALA A 416 7.41 18.41 -19.22
CA ALA A 416 8.79 18.38 -18.73
C ALA A 416 8.86 18.47 -17.20
N ASP A 417 8.02 19.30 -16.58
CA ASP A 417 7.92 19.43 -15.13
C ASP A 417 6.87 18.46 -14.57
N ARG A 418 7.29 17.23 -14.30
CA ARG A 418 6.40 16.16 -13.82
C ARG A 418 5.91 16.38 -12.40
N ILE A 419 6.74 16.99 -11.54
CA ILE A 419 6.33 17.32 -10.17
C ILE A 419 5.28 18.43 -10.17
N GLY A 420 5.41 19.43 -11.05
CA GLY A 420 4.38 20.45 -11.27
C GLY A 420 3.06 19.88 -11.80
N VAL A 421 3.10 18.83 -12.63
CA VAL A 421 1.88 18.09 -12.99
C VAL A 421 1.27 17.39 -11.77
N GLY A 422 2.10 16.79 -10.92
CA GLY A 422 1.67 16.27 -9.63
C GLY A 422 0.98 17.33 -8.76
N ASP A 423 1.47 18.57 -8.73
CA ASP A 423 0.83 19.67 -8.00
C ASP A 423 -0.58 19.96 -8.52
N LYS A 424 -0.76 19.95 -9.85
CA LYS A 424 -2.06 20.18 -10.50
C LYS A 424 -3.11 19.13 -10.09
N TYR A 425 -2.71 17.87 -9.95
CA TYR A 425 -3.65 16.75 -9.76
C TYR A 425 -3.71 16.19 -8.34
N LEU A 426 -2.63 16.27 -7.55
CA LEU A 426 -2.50 15.60 -6.26
C LEU A 426 -2.51 16.55 -5.06
N ASP A 427 -2.41 17.88 -5.24
CA ASP A 427 -2.43 18.82 -4.11
C ASP A 427 -3.83 19.33 -3.77
N SER A 428 -4.79 19.18 -4.69
CA SER A 428 -6.16 19.66 -4.51
C SER A 428 -7.16 18.64 -5.03
N GLY A 429 -8.12 18.31 -4.18
CA GLY A 429 -9.12 17.29 -4.45
C GLY A 429 -9.91 16.96 -3.20
N LYS A 430 -10.51 15.76 -3.19
CA LYS A 430 -11.29 15.24 -2.07
C LYS A 430 -10.82 13.84 -1.70
N LEU A 431 -10.64 13.60 -0.41
CA LEU A 431 -10.34 12.27 0.13
C LEU A 431 -11.62 11.62 0.62
N TYR A 432 -11.75 10.33 0.36
CA TYR A 432 -12.88 9.49 0.75
C TYR A 432 -12.39 8.20 1.39
N ALA A 433 -13.23 7.60 2.25
CA ALA A 433 -13.07 6.24 2.72
C ALA A 433 -14.23 5.36 2.24
N ALA A 434 -13.99 4.06 2.05
CA ALA A 434 -15.01 3.12 1.56
C ALA A 434 -15.98 2.71 2.67
N LYS A 435 -17.27 2.76 2.36
CA LYS A 435 -18.34 2.12 3.13
C LYS A 435 -19.03 1.08 2.26
N PHE A 436 -18.92 -0.19 2.65
CA PHE A 436 -19.49 -1.33 1.92
C PHE A 436 -20.89 -1.65 2.46
N ASN A 437 -21.86 -1.80 1.55
CA ASN A 437 -23.19 -2.31 1.85
C ASN A 437 -23.32 -3.79 1.45
N ASP A 438 -24.12 -4.52 2.20
CA ASP A 438 -24.27 -5.98 2.07
C ASP A 438 -24.84 -6.46 0.75
N ASP A 439 -25.57 -5.60 0.05
CA ASP A 439 -26.29 -5.92 -1.18
C ASP A 439 -25.41 -5.91 -2.45
N GLY A 440 -24.16 -5.47 -2.35
CA GLY A 440 -23.21 -5.38 -3.47
C GLY A 440 -22.93 -3.95 -3.86
N THR A 441 -23.53 -2.99 -3.18
CA THR A 441 -23.27 -1.57 -3.37
C THR A 441 -22.34 -1.05 -2.29
N GLY A 442 -21.75 0.11 -2.51
CA GLY A 442 -21.04 0.84 -1.48
C GLY A 442 -20.98 2.32 -1.81
N THR A 443 -20.41 3.07 -0.88
CA THR A 443 -20.32 4.52 -0.96
C THR A 443 -18.95 4.98 -0.48
N TRP A 444 -18.32 5.86 -1.25
CA TRP A 444 -17.15 6.63 -0.84
C TRP A 444 -17.64 7.80 0.04
N VAL A 445 -17.35 7.74 1.34
CA VAL A 445 -17.73 8.77 2.31
C VAL A 445 -16.64 9.84 2.40
N GLU A 446 -17.01 11.11 2.19
CA GLU A 446 -16.07 12.23 2.12
C GLU A 446 -15.45 12.54 3.49
N LEU A 447 -14.13 12.73 3.52
CA LEU A 447 -13.36 13.10 4.71
C LEU A 447 -13.04 14.60 4.64
N SER A 448 -13.96 15.43 5.12
CA SER A 448 -13.80 16.89 5.13
C SER A 448 -14.68 17.52 6.22
N LEU A 449 -14.41 18.77 6.58
CA LEU A 449 -15.29 19.54 7.48
C LEU A 449 -16.64 19.87 6.84
N ALA A 450 -16.81 19.65 5.54
CA ALA A 450 -18.11 19.74 4.88
C ALA A 450 -19.03 18.54 5.22
N ASN A 451 -18.45 17.41 5.66
CA ASN A 451 -19.20 16.28 6.17
C ASN A 451 -19.60 16.52 7.64
N PRO A 452 -20.90 16.65 7.97
CA PRO A 452 -21.34 16.93 9.35
C PRO A 452 -20.90 15.88 10.37
N ALA A 453 -20.73 14.63 9.96
CA ALA A 453 -20.26 13.56 10.84
C ALA A 453 -18.80 13.77 11.27
N VAL A 454 -17.96 14.26 10.35
CA VAL A 454 -16.54 14.60 10.61
C VAL A 454 -16.45 15.90 11.40
N ALA A 455 -17.14 16.95 10.97
CA ALA A 455 -17.10 18.25 11.64
C ALA A 455 -17.66 18.21 13.07
N GLY A 456 -18.66 17.36 13.32
CA GLY A 456 -19.31 17.17 14.62
C GLY A 456 -18.77 16.01 15.45
N TYR A 457 -17.60 15.44 15.12
CA TYR A 457 -17.12 14.22 15.76
C TYR A 457 -16.72 14.45 17.23
N ALA A 458 -17.42 13.79 18.15
CA ALA A 458 -17.24 14.05 19.58
C ALA A 458 -15.88 13.58 20.15
N ALA A 459 -15.28 12.54 19.57
CA ALA A 459 -14.01 12.00 20.07
C ALA A 459 -12.79 12.78 19.58
N TYR A 460 -12.93 13.63 18.56
CA TYR A 460 -11.84 14.43 18.02
C TYR A 460 -12.38 15.67 17.28
N ALA A 461 -12.03 16.86 17.78
CA ALA A 461 -12.40 18.13 17.13
C ALA A 461 -11.32 18.55 16.12
N PHE A 462 -11.60 18.41 14.83
CA PHE A 462 -10.72 18.84 13.74
C PHE A 462 -10.67 20.36 13.64
N ALA A 463 -9.45 20.91 13.53
CA ALA A 463 -9.23 22.36 13.48
C ALA A 463 -9.39 22.95 12.06
N ASP A 464 -8.92 22.22 11.06
CA ASP A 464 -8.93 22.59 9.65
C ASP A 464 -8.82 21.34 8.75
N GLU A 465 -8.85 21.51 7.43
CA GLU A 465 -8.71 20.40 6.47
C GLU A 465 -7.33 19.73 6.52
N GLY A 466 -6.27 20.45 6.92
CA GLY A 466 -4.96 19.86 7.13
C GLY A 466 -4.98 18.87 8.30
N ASP A 467 -5.66 19.22 9.39
CA ASP A 467 -5.87 18.34 10.55
C ASP A 467 -6.70 17.10 10.19
N VAL A 468 -7.74 17.26 9.35
CA VAL A 468 -8.52 16.12 8.81
C VAL A 468 -7.61 15.14 8.07
N LEU A 469 -6.73 15.63 7.20
CA LEU A 469 -5.84 14.78 6.38
C LEU A 469 -4.70 14.16 7.19
N ILE A 470 -4.12 14.87 8.15
CA ILE A 470 -3.11 14.34 9.09
C ILE A 470 -3.70 13.23 9.97
N ASN A 471 -5.00 13.34 10.28
CA ASN A 471 -5.75 12.38 11.11
C ASN A 471 -6.82 11.63 10.28
N ALA A 472 -6.49 11.26 9.04
CA ALA A 472 -7.43 10.65 8.10
C ALA A 472 -8.13 9.39 8.65
N ARG A 473 -7.42 8.57 9.44
CA ARG A 473 -7.98 7.42 10.16
C ARG A 473 -9.14 7.82 11.09
N ILE A 474 -8.99 8.90 11.87
CA ILE A 474 -10.03 9.43 12.76
C ILE A 474 -11.18 10.05 11.94
N ALA A 475 -10.88 10.72 10.83
CA ALA A 475 -11.91 11.27 9.96
C ALA A 475 -12.75 10.15 9.32
N ALA A 476 -12.12 9.04 8.93
CA ALA A 476 -12.80 7.84 8.42
C ALA A 476 -13.63 7.14 9.51
N ASP A 477 -13.13 7.11 10.76
CA ASP A 477 -13.93 6.68 11.91
C ASP A 477 -15.21 7.51 12.00
N ALA A 478 -15.08 8.84 12.00
CA ALA A 478 -16.21 9.77 12.08
C ALA A 478 -17.20 9.64 10.90
N ALA A 479 -16.69 9.40 9.70
CA ALA A 479 -17.50 9.25 8.49
C ALA A 479 -18.22 7.88 8.38
N GLY A 480 -17.89 6.92 9.26
CA GLY A 480 -18.54 5.61 9.30
C GLY A 480 -18.05 4.65 8.21
N ALA A 481 -16.75 4.70 7.86
CA ALA A 481 -16.11 3.78 6.93
C ALA A 481 -16.14 2.32 7.44
N THR A 482 -16.09 1.35 6.54
CA THR A 482 -16.16 -0.08 6.89
C THR A 482 -14.79 -0.62 7.26
N LYS A 483 -14.65 -1.19 8.46
CA LYS A 483 -13.41 -1.85 8.92
C LYS A 483 -13.09 -3.09 8.08
N MET A 484 -11.89 -3.14 7.52
CA MET A 484 -11.45 -4.17 6.56
C MET A 484 -10.40 -5.11 7.15
N ASP A 485 -10.25 -6.26 6.51
CA ASP A 485 -9.22 -7.25 6.83
C ASP A 485 -7.90 -6.91 6.11
N ARG A 486 -7.13 -5.96 6.66
CA ARG A 486 -5.79 -5.56 6.19
C ARG A 486 -5.70 -5.26 4.68
N PRO A 487 -6.21 -4.09 4.24
CA PRO A 487 -6.06 -3.63 2.86
C PRO A 487 -4.60 -3.40 2.47
N GLU A 488 -4.07 -4.33 1.67
CA GLU A 488 -2.73 -4.24 1.10
C GLU A 488 -2.82 -3.70 -0.35
N TRP A 489 -2.21 -4.38 -1.33
CA TRP A 489 -2.04 -3.88 -2.70
C TRP A 489 -3.37 -3.64 -3.42
N GLY A 490 -3.43 -2.49 -4.11
CA GLY A 490 -4.50 -2.12 -5.02
C GLY A 490 -4.04 -2.11 -6.47
N GLY A 491 -4.90 -2.53 -7.39
CA GLY A 491 -4.65 -2.45 -8.84
C GLY A 491 -5.90 -2.09 -9.62
N VAL A 492 -5.79 -1.13 -10.54
CA VAL A 492 -6.88 -0.75 -11.45
C VAL A 492 -6.68 -1.51 -12.76
N ASN A 493 -7.68 -2.27 -13.18
CA ASN A 493 -7.67 -2.91 -14.48
C ASN A 493 -7.76 -1.84 -15.59
N PRO A 494 -6.74 -1.71 -16.45
CA PRO A 494 -6.68 -0.64 -17.46
C PRO A 494 -7.75 -0.77 -18.55
N ALA A 495 -8.33 -1.96 -18.74
CA ALA A 495 -9.33 -2.22 -19.77
C ALA A 495 -10.75 -1.82 -19.36
N ASN A 496 -11.08 -1.92 -18.07
CA ASN A 496 -12.46 -1.73 -17.59
C ASN A 496 -12.60 -0.83 -16.35
N GLY A 497 -11.50 -0.38 -15.76
CA GLY A 497 -11.48 0.52 -14.60
C GLY A 497 -11.84 -0.13 -13.27
N GLU A 498 -12.02 -1.45 -13.21
CA GLU A 498 -12.30 -2.17 -11.97
C GLU A 498 -11.06 -2.16 -11.06
N LEU A 499 -11.26 -1.80 -9.79
CA LEU A 499 -10.24 -1.84 -8.76
C LEU A 499 -10.25 -3.21 -8.08
N TYR A 500 -9.08 -3.78 -7.84
CA TYR A 500 -8.87 -4.98 -7.05
C TYR A 500 -8.01 -4.61 -5.85
N VAL A 501 -8.40 -5.04 -4.65
CA VAL A 501 -7.65 -4.80 -3.41
C VAL A 501 -7.48 -6.12 -2.66
N THR A 502 -6.25 -6.45 -2.28
CA THR A 502 -5.98 -7.60 -1.41
C THR A 502 -6.35 -7.26 0.04
N LEU A 503 -7.04 -8.19 0.69
CA LEU A 503 -7.41 -8.17 2.10
C LEU A 503 -6.73 -9.38 2.76
N THR A 504 -5.51 -9.17 3.22
CA THR A 504 -4.48 -10.22 3.33
C THR A 504 -4.76 -11.28 4.39
N ASN A 505 -5.33 -10.85 5.51
CA ASN A 505 -5.76 -11.68 6.63
C ASN A 505 -6.35 -10.78 7.73
N ASN A 506 -7.00 -11.40 8.72
CA ASN A 506 -7.35 -10.72 9.97
C ASN A 506 -7.52 -11.75 11.09
N SER A 507 -6.48 -11.89 11.90
CA SER A 507 -6.48 -12.78 13.07
C SER A 507 -7.39 -12.30 14.20
N ASN A 508 -8.01 -11.12 14.07
CA ASN A 508 -8.94 -10.55 15.05
C ASN A 508 -10.43 -10.82 14.70
N ARG A 509 -10.72 -11.46 13.55
CA ARG A 509 -12.09 -11.89 13.20
C ARG A 509 -12.52 -13.10 14.04
N ARG A 510 -13.70 -13.05 14.66
CA ARG A 510 -14.24 -14.15 15.50
C ARG A 510 -15.74 -14.29 15.29
N LEU A 511 -16.24 -15.53 15.29
CA LEU A 511 -17.68 -15.80 15.25
C LEU A 511 -18.41 -15.23 16.48
N ASN A 512 -17.75 -15.26 17.64
CA ASN A 512 -18.23 -14.67 18.89
C ASN A 512 -17.14 -13.70 19.40
N PRO A 513 -17.09 -12.46 18.89
CA PRO A 513 -16.04 -11.51 19.26
C PRO A 513 -16.15 -11.07 20.73
N THR A 514 -15.01 -10.81 21.34
CA THR A 514 -14.87 -10.21 22.67
C THR A 514 -13.88 -9.06 22.64
N GLY A 515 -14.09 -8.04 23.47
CA GLY A 515 -13.19 -6.89 23.53
C GLY A 515 -13.11 -6.17 22.18
N SER A 516 -11.90 -6.07 21.62
CA SER A 516 -11.62 -5.43 20.33
C SER A 516 -11.75 -6.37 19.13
N GLN A 517 -12.17 -7.63 19.31
CA GLN A 517 -12.38 -8.58 18.21
C GLN A 517 -13.56 -8.17 17.33
N LEU A 518 -13.52 -8.59 16.07
CA LEU A 518 -14.50 -8.20 15.06
C LEU A 518 -15.34 -9.41 14.59
N ALA A 519 -16.66 -9.24 14.45
CA ALA A 519 -17.49 -10.26 13.81
C ALA A 519 -17.26 -10.26 12.27
N PRO A 520 -17.45 -11.40 11.57
CA PRO A 520 -17.49 -11.43 10.11
C PRO A 520 -18.62 -10.55 9.55
N ASN A 521 -18.37 -9.88 8.43
CA ASN A 521 -19.34 -9.07 7.70
C ASN A 521 -19.35 -9.41 6.20
N ALA A 522 -20.24 -8.83 5.40
CA ALA A 522 -20.35 -9.16 3.98
C ALA A 522 -19.03 -8.97 3.21
N ALA A 523 -18.27 -7.91 3.53
CA ALA A 523 -16.99 -7.59 2.89
C ALA A 523 -15.79 -8.30 3.52
N ASN A 524 -15.96 -8.93 4.69
CA ASN A 524 -14.93 -9.63 5.46
C ASN A 524 -15.54 -10.89 6.11
N PRO A 525 -15.88 -11.92 5.30
CA PRO A 525 -16.96 -12.84 5.65
C PRO A 525 -16.51 -14.10 6.40
N ARG A 526 -15.23 -14.23 6.75
CA ARG A 526 -14.69 -15.50 7.26
C ARG A 526 -14.04 -15.34 8.63
N ALA A 527 -14.30 -16.34 9.47
CA ALA A 527 -13.56 -16.60 10.71
C ALA A 527 -13.52 -18.12 10.91
N TYR A 528 -12.33 -18.71 10.85
CA TYR A 528 -12.12 -20.14 10.98
C TYR A 528 -10.82 -20.43 11.73
N SER A 529 -10.63 -21.70 12.09
CA SER A 529 -9.39 -22.21 12.64
C SER A 529 -8.60 -22.89 11.53
N ASP A 530 -7.31 -22.64 11.51
CA ASP A 530 -6.35 -23.21 10.59
C ASP A 530 -5.16 -23.80 11.37
N VAL A 531 -4.59 -24.93 10.96
CA VAL A 531 -3.53 -25.61 11.73
C VAL A 531 -2.25 -25.70 10.92
N ARG A 532 -1.44 -24.65 11.01
CA ARG A 532 -0.14 -24.60 10.36
C ARG A 532 0.84 -25.60 10.94
N GLY A 533 1.45 -26.38 10.05
CA GLY A 533 2.47 -27.38 10.40
C GLY A 533 1.98 -28.45 11.39
N GLY A 534 0.66 -28.71 11.43
CA GLY A 534 0.04 -29.69 12.32
C GLY A 534 0.10 -29.36 13.83
N THR A 535 0.57 -28.16 14.20
CA THR A 535 0.86 -27.83 15.61
C THR A 535 0.44 -26.43 16.01
N THR A 536 0.42 -25.48 15.08
CA THR A 536 0.14 -24.07 15.38
C THR A 536 -1.28 -23.74 14.94
N VAL A 537 -2.16 -23.51 15.91
CA VAL A 537 -3.55 -23.11 15.63
C VAL A 537 -3.59 -21.61 15.35
N GLN A 538 -3.94 -21.25 14.12
CA GLN A 538 -4.29 -19.90 13.70
C GLN A 538 -5.80 -19.73 13.73
N SER A 539 -6.30 -18.52 13.98
CA SER A 539 -7.72 -18.24 14.09
C SER A 539 -8.07 -16.88 13.50
N GLY A 540 -9.20 -16.81 12.78
CA GLY A 540 -9.70 -15.61 12.12
C GLY A 540 -9.86 -15.82 10.62
N ASN A 541 -9.69 -14.75 9.84
CA ASN A 541 -9.55 -14.88 8.40
C ASN A 541 -8.06 -15.10 8.09
N VAL A 542 -7.63 -16.36 7.97
CA VAL A 542 -6.19 -16.71 7.95
C VAL A 542 -5.55 -16.47 6.59
N ASN A 543 -6.23 -16.81 5.50
CA ASN A 543 -5.65 -16.78 4.15
C ASN A 543 -6.14 -15.59 3.29
N GLY A 544 -6.95 -14.68 3.85
CA GLY A 544 -7.34 -13.46 3.14
C GLY A 544 -8.22 -13.64 1.90
N HIS A 545 -8.48 -12.54 1.20
CA HIS A 545 -9.31 -12.51 0.00
C HIS A 545 -9.04 -11.26 -0.85
N ILE A 546 -9.57 -11.22 -2.06
CA ILE A 546 -9.45 -10.07 -2.98
C ILE A 546 -10.84 -9.50 -3.19
N VAL A 547 -11.02 -8.23 -2.84
CA VAL A 547 -12.25 -7.48 -3.14
C VAL A 547 -12.09 -6.77 -4.47
N ARG A 548 -13.14 -6.80 -5.28
CA ARG A 548 -13.26 -6.03 -6.51
C ARG A 548 -14.29 -4.92 -6.33
N ILE A 549 -13.92 -3.70 -6.70
CA ILE A 549 -14.76 -2.50 -6.66
C ILE A 549 -14.91 -1.95 -8.08
N LYS A 550 -16.10 -1.47 -8.40
CA LYS A 550 -16.43 -0.85 -9.69
C LYS A 550 -17.22 0.43 -9.50
N ASP A 551 -16.62 1.56 -9.84
CA ASP A 551 -17.27 2.85 -10.05
C ASP A 551 -17.27 3.21 -11.55
N ALA A 552 -18.33 3.86 -12.04
CA ALA A 552 -18.51 4.15 -13.46
C ALA A 552 -17.63 5.33 -13.92
N ASP A 553 -17.48 6.33 -13.04
CA ASP A 553 -16.56 7.45 -13.18
C ASP A 553 -15.60 7.51 -11.98
N PRO A 554 -14.30 7.84 -12.19
CA PRO A 554 -13.37 8.12 -11.09
C PRO A 554 -13.88 9.12 -10.06
N ALA A 555 -14.79 10.03 -10.40
CA ALA A 555 -15.38 10.99 -9.46
C ALA A 555 -16.63 10.47 -8.72
N ASP A 556 -17.17 9.30 -9.10
CA ASP A 556 -18.38 8.77 -8.46
C ASP A 556 -18.14 8.42 -7.00
N THR A 557 -19.16 8.71 -6.18
CA THR A 557 -19.19 8.35 -4.77
C THR A 557 -19.96 7.06 -4.51
N ALA A 558 -20.63 6.48 -5.50
CA ALA A 558 -21.26 5.17 -5.40
C ALA A 558 -20.44 4.14 -6.18
N PHE A 559 -20.41 2.90 -5.68
CA PHE A 559 -19.74 1.80 -6.36
C PHE A 559 -20.49 0.48 -6.18
N ALA A 560 -20.23 -0.46 -7.08
CA ALA A 560 -20.57 -1.88 -6.91
C ALA A 560 -19.34 -2.65 -6.44
N TRP A 561 -19.53 -3.76 -5.72
CA TRP A 561 -18.44 -4.60 -5.26
C TRP A 561 -18.83 -6.07 -5.09
N ASP A 562 -17.83 -6.93 -5.26
CA ASP A 562 -17.88 -8.36 -4.97
C ASP A 562 -16.53 -8.87 -4.45
N ILE A 563 -16.51 -10.10 -3.92
CA ILE A 563 -15.25 -10.77 -3.56
C ILE A 563 -14.84 -11.62 -4.76
N PHE A 564 -13.77 -11.17 -5.43
CA PHE A 564 -13.22 -11.80 -6.61
C PHE A 564 -12.66 -13.18 -6.30
N LEU A 565 -11.86 -13.28 -5.24
CA LEU A 565 -11.20 -14.52 -4.83
C LEU A 565 -11.10 -14.61 -3.32
N PHE A 566 -11.44 -15.77 -2.76
CA PHE A 566 -11.12 -16.18 -1.41
C PHE A 566 -9.85 -17.03 -1.41
N GLY A 567 -8.82 -16.62 -0.68
CA GLY A 567 -7.63 -17.44 -0.42
C GLY A 567 -7.98 -18.52 0.60
N ALA A 568 -7.51 -19.75 0.42
CA ALA A 568 -7.76 -20.89 1.30
C ALA A 568 -6.78 -22.02 1.00
N GLU A 569 -6.63 -22.98 1.90
CA GLU A 569 -6.07 -24.30 1.59
C GLU A 569 -7.05 -25.06 0.67
N SER A 570 -6.52 -25.93 -0.19
CA SER A 570 -7.32 -26.69 -1.16
C SER A 570 -8.29 -27.68 -0.49
N ASP A 571 -7.87 -28.32 0.59
CA ASP A 571 -8.63 -29.32 1.35
C ASP A 571 -9.54 -28.71 2.44
N ALA A 572 -9.46 -27.39 2.63
CA ALA A 572 -10.37 -26.67 3.52
C ALA A 572 -11.83 -26.78 3.04
N SER A 573 -12.78 -26.61 3.98
CA SER A 573 -14.21 -26.78 3.69
C SER A 573 -14.67 -25.99 2.45
N PRO A 574 -15.15 -26.65 1.38
CA PRO A 574 -15.58 -25.97 0.15
C PRO A 574 -16.87 -25.15 0.34
N ALA A 575 -17.56 -25.34 1.46
CA ALA A 575 -18.79 -24.61 1.78
C ALA A 575 -18.56 -23.38 2.67
N LEU A 576 -17.42 -23.31 3.37
CA LEU A 576 -17.18 -22.31 4.42
C LEU A 576 -15.86 -21.54 4.26
N VAL A 577 -14.82 -22.18 3.71
CA VAL A 577 -13.46 -21.63 3.66
C VAL A 577 -12.98 -21.52 2.21
N ASN A 578 -12.85 -22.64 1.50
CA ASN A 578 -12.42 -22.70 0.11
C ASN A 578 -13.57 -22.42 -0.86
N LEU A 579 -14.12 -21.20 -0.77
CA LEU A 579 -15.28 -20.76 -1.55
C LEU A 579 -14.96 -20.48 -3.03
N SER A 580 -13.67 -20.42 -3.38
CA SER A 580 -13.18 -20.24 -4.74
C SER A 580 -12.92 -21.56 -5.47
N GLY A 581 -12.93 -22.69 -4.75
CA GLY A 581 -12.57 -23.99 -5.32
C GLY A 581 -11.11 -24.08 -5.73
N LEU A 582 -10.21 -23.52 -4.91
CA LEU A 582 -8.75 -23.65 -5.09
C LEU A 582 -8.35 -25.13 -5.01
N THR A 583 -7.38 -25.52 -5.81
CA THR A 583 -6.74 -26.84 -5.78
C THR A 583 -5.30 -26.68 -5.29
N ASP A 584 -4.63 -27.78 -4.99
CA ASP A 584 -3.24 -27.81 -4.49
C ASP A 584 -2.24 -27.02 -5.37
N ASP A 585 -2.58 -26.80 -6.65
CA ASP A 585 -1.74 -26.06 -7.61
C ASP A 585 -1.78 -24.54 -7.41
N GLN A 586 -2.82 -23.99 -6.76
CA GLN A 586 -3.02 -22.54 -6.60
C GLN A 586 -3.68 -22.14 -5.27
N ASP A 587 -3.58 -23.00 -4.25
CA ASP A 587 -4.06 -22.70 -2.91
C ASP A 587 -3.11 -21.76 -2.16
N PHE A 588 -3.54 -21.28 -1.00
CA PHE A 588 -2.84 -20.25 -0.21
C PHE A 588 -2.25 -20.88 1.07
N SER A 589 -1.82 -22.14 1.01
CA SER A 589 -1.32 -22.93 2.16
C SER A 589 0.20 -22.88 2.34
#